data_AF-A0A8H7RIZ2-F1
#
_entry.id   AF-A0A8H7RIZ2-F1
#
_cell.length_a   1.000
_cell.length_b   1.000
_cell.length_c   1.000
_cell.angle_alpha   90.00
_cell.angle_beta   90.00
_cell.angle_gamma   90.00
#
_symmetry.space_group_name_H-M   'P 1'
#
loop_
_entity.id
_entity.type
_entity.pdbx_description
1 polymer ?
#
loop_
_entity_poly.entity_id
_entity_poly.type
_entity_poly.pdbx_seq_one_letter_code
_entity_poly.pdbx_strand_id
1 'polypeptide(L)'
;MLLSRRHIPLFWISLLICICLLNVVAAHRKHHDDDDDDDDDDDDDWSWKKKKHHHHDDDDEDDDRSHKNKDKDTDTDVVLTPEYKTPVNTDWLEGIDLDSAVGEIRPVGSGICESPKCDGSDNERCFESCGNMATDDDIYGCRDAKTWALTFDDGPSNFTNELLDILEEVDVKATFVVMGAHAKLYPDVLRRAFKAGHQIASHTYSHSHLMSLTNEEIVYEIKATEEAIEEAIGAKPKYIRPPYGEADARVKNLLKQMGYKVLMWNVDPTDYNVHMKSDGPARILKSFDKAATEGDENYLNVHQDLGFISLQHDLYKNSIKQVPRIVKRLRIRGYEFMTAAECVQDEEPHDREDRAMLVSAQNAESKEVDNKEITQSENDQSAQQQQIASSANSFSYPLYLTFVLAFVGLSGYFI
;
A
#
# COMPACT_ATOMS: atom_id res chain seq x y z
N MET A 1 -7.20 4.43 80.49
CA MET A 1 -6.40 4.09 79.30
C MET A 1 -7.32 4.31 78.08
N LEU A 2 -7.57 5.47 77.47
CA LEU A 2 -6.83 6.70 77.13
C LEU A 2 -5.54 6.50 76.33
N LEU A 3 -5.66 6.60 74.99
CA LEU A 3 -4.68 7.08 74.00
C LEU A 3 -5.51 7.60 72.79
N SER A 4 -5.99 8.84 72.79
CA SER A 4 -5.35 10.09 72.34
C SER A 4 -5.02 10.12 70.83
N ARG A 5 -5.93 10.76 70.06
CA ARG A 5 -5.68 11.33 68.73
C ARG A 5 -4.69 12.49 68.87
N ARG A 6 -3.55 12.43 68.17
CA ARG A 6 -2.62 13.56 68.06
C ARG A 6 -3.00 14.47 66.90
N HIS A 7 -3.26 15.72 67.24
CA HIS A 7 -3.38 16.85 66.32
C HIS A 7 -2.06 17.09 65.59
N ILE A 8 -2.12 17.22 64.27
CA ILE A 8 -1.05 17.81 63.47
C ILE A 8 -1.17 19.34 63.62
N PRO A 9 -0.12 20.05 64.03
CA PRO A 9 -0.19 21.48 64.26
C PRO A 9 -0.33 22.25 62.93
N LEU A 10 -1.27 23.20 62.90
CA LEU A 10 -1.61 24.13 61.81
C LEU A 10 -0.44 24.98 61.27
N PHE A 11 0.78 24.82 61.80
CA PHE A 11 1.97 25.52 61.32
C PHE A 11 2.57 24.95 60.03
N TRP A 12 2.22 23.71 59.65
CA TRP A 12 2.72 23.09 58.40
C TRP A 12 1.88 23.40 57.16
N ILE A 13 0.65 23.89 57.33
CA ILE A 13 -0.25 24.24 56.22
C ILE A 13 0.07 25.63 55.65
N SER A 14 0.70 26.53 56.44
CA SER A 14 1.08 27.87 55.99
C SER A 14 2.39 27.92 55.17
N LEU A 15 3.23 26.90 55.21
CA LEU A 15 4.48 26.85 54.42
C LEU A 15 4.24 26.34 52.99
N LEU A 16 3.25 25.48 52.78
CA LEU A 16 2.90 24.95 51.44
C LEU A 16 2.09 25.95 50.59
N ILE A 17 1.38 26.89 51.19
CA ILE A 17 0.64 27.94 50.46
C ILE A 17 1.57 29.10 50.02
N CYS A 18 2.71 29.30 50.70
CA CYS A 18 3.66 30.36 50.34
C CYS A 18 4.57 30.00 49.14
N ILE A 19 4.74 28.71 48.82
CA ILE A 19 5.52 28.27 47.65
C ILE A 19 4.69 28.32 46.35
N CYS A 20 3.36 28.24 46.44
CA CYS A 20 2.49 28.34 45.27
C CYS A 20 2.24 29.76 44.75
N LEU A 21 2.55 30.82 45.52
CA LEU A 21 2.34 32.22 45.11
C LEU A 21 3.60 32.93 44.56
N LEU A 22 4.79 32.31 44.63
CA LEU A 22 6.02 32.88 44.07
C LEU A 22 6.30 32.49 42.61
N ASN A 23 5.71 31.40 42.10
CA ASN A 23 5.88 31.00 40.69
C ASN A 23 4.86 31.64 39.73
N VAL A 24 3.81 32.30 40.25
CA VAL A 24 2.77 32.95 39.42
C VAL A 24 3.11 34.41 39.09
N VAL A 25 4.11 35.03 39.75
CA VAL A 25 4.46 36.45 39.54
C VAL A 25 5.62 36.67 38.56
N ALA A 26 6.32 35.62 38.13
CA ALA A 26 7.43 35.74 37.16
C ALA A 26 6.99 35.75 35.68
N ALA A 27 5.73 35.41 35.37
CA ALA A 27 5.28 35.20 33.99
C ALA A 27 4.59 36.40 33.31
N HIS A 28 4.62 37.61 33.90
CA HIS A 28 3.93 38.76 33.29
C HIS A 28 4.72 40.07 33.43
N ARG A 29 5.72 40.27 32.55
CA ARG A 29 6.11 41.57 31.95
C ARG A 29 7.41 41.47 31.13
N LYS A 30 7.30 41.39 29.81
CA LYS A 30 7.75 42.44 28.87
C LYS A 30 7.47 42.02 27.42
N HIS A 31 6.53 42.72 26.80
CA HIS A 31 6.51 42.99 25.37
C HIS A 31 7.57 44.05 25.07
N HIS A 32 8.37 43.86 24.01
CA HIS A 32 8.41 44.64 22.75
C HIS A 32 9.81 44.60 22.12
N ASP A 33 9.79 44.29 20.82
CA ASP A 33 10.71 44.64 19.73
C ASP A 33 12.15 44.12 19.80
N ASP A 34 12.49 43.16 18.93
CA ASP A 34 13.15 43.43 17.65
C ASP A 34 13.29 42.11 16.85
N ASP A 35 13.01 42.20 15.55
CA ASP A 35 13.33 41.22 14.53
C ASP A 35 14.85 41.00 14.48
N ASP A 36 15.30 39.75 14.31
CA ASP A 36 16.43 39.38 13.44
C ASP A 36 16.61 37.85 13.45
N ASP A 37 16.89 37.36 12.25
CA ASP A 37 17.02 35.97 11.81
C ASP A 37 18.06 35.16 12.63
N ASP A 38 17.78 33.88 12.86
CA ASP A 38 18.79 32.82 13.03
C ASP A 38 18.11 31.45 12.80
N ASP A 39 17.93 31.11 11.51
CA ASP A 39 17.74 29.74 11.05
C ASP A 39 19.09 29.00 11.17
N ASP A 40 19.29 28.25 12.26
CA ASP A 40 20.35 27.25 12.34
C ASP A 40 19.95 26.01 11.51
N ASP A 41 20.22 26.10 10.21
CA ASP A 41 20.28 24.97 9.28
C ASP A 41 21.46 24.05 9.63
N ASP A 42 21.21 23.01 10.43
CA ASP A 42 22.08 21.83 10.50
C ASP A 42 21.89 20.98 9.22
N ASP A 43 22.45 21.46 8.12
CA ASP A 43 22.68 20.72 6.87
C ASP A 43 23.83 19.72 7.07
N ASP A 44 23.51 18.54 7.62
CA ASP A 44 24.40 17.37 7.51
C ASP A 44 24.33 16.80 6.08
N ASP A 45 25.26 17.28 5.25
CA ASP A 45 25.66 16.84 3.91
C ASP A 45 25.79 15.30 3.81
N TRP A 46 24.78 14.64 3.24
CA TRP A 46 24.87 13.27 2.74
C TRP A 46 25.13 13.28 1.22
N SER A 47 26.41 13.45 0.87
CA SER A 47 26.87 13.43 -0.53
C SER A 47 26.86 12.03 -1.14
N TRP A 48 25.97 11.84 -2.12
CA TRP A 48 25.93 10.68 -3.00
C TRP A 48 27.00 10.81 -4.09
N LYS A 49 27.89 9.83 -4.23
CA LYS A 49 28.83 9.75 -5.36
C LYS A 49 28.09 9.24 -6.62
N LYS A 50 27.81 10.11 -7.61
CA LYS A 50 27.81 9.68 -9.03
C LYS A 50 28.92 10.36 -9.82
N LYS A 51 29.43 9.58 -10.76
CA LYS A 51 30.43 9.94 -11.76
C LYS A 51 29.89 11.03 -12.68
N LYS A 52 30.71 12.06 -12.92
CA LYS A 52 30.49 13.19 -13.83
C LYS A 52 30.41 12.73 -15.29
N HIS A 53 29.45 13.27 -16.03
CA HIS A 53 29.66 13.67 -17.42
C HIS A 53 29.01 15.04 -17.65
N HIS A 54 29.83 15.97 -18.15
CA HIS A 54 29.55 17.36 -18.48
C HIS A 54 28.71 17.51 -19.76
N HIS A 55 27.78 18.46 -19.80
CA HIS A 55 27.83 19.66 -20.67
C HIS A 55 26.51 20.46 -20.60
N HIS A 56 26.62 21.73 -20.16
CA HIS A 56 26.37 23.00 -20.88
C HIS A 56 24.94 23.56 -20.77
N ASP A 57 24.78 24.46 -19.80
CA ASP A 57 24.49 25.91 -19.92
C ASP A 57 23.68 26.41 -21.12
N ASP A 58 22.66 27.21 -20.82
CA ASP A 58 22.41 28.60 -21.27
C ASP A 58 20.90 28.89 -21.01
N ASP A 59 20.55 29.78 -20.06
CA ASP A 59 20.22 31.21 -20.26
C ASP A 59 18.90 31.38 -21.06
N ASP A 60 17.93 32.26 -20.80
CA ASP A 60 17.56 33.24 -19.77
C ASP A 60 16.19 33.82 -20.28
N GLU A 61 15.51 34.63 -19.46
CA GLU A 61 14.54 35.68 -19.85
C GLU A 61 13.05 35.35 -20.16
N ASP A 62 12.22 35.70 -19.16
CA ASP A 62 11.06 36.61 -19.19
C ASP A 62 10.48 37.07 -20.55
N ASP A 63 9.16 36.99 -20.74
CA ASP A 63 8.33 38.21 -20.89
C ASP A 63 6.80 37.96 -20.79
N ASP A 64 6.12 38.99 -20.32
CA ASP A 64 4.74 39.08 -19.85
C ASP A 64 3.75 39.48 -20.97
N ARG A 65 2.52 38.94 -20.85
CA ARG A 65 1.21 39.50 -21.27
C ARG A 65 0.88 39.86 -22.74
N SER A 66 -0.10 39.07 -23.18
CA SER A 66 -1.43 39.47 -23.68
C SER A 66 -1.59 39.60 -25.19
N HIS A 67 -2.54 38.85 -25.77
CA HIS A 67 -3.49 39.33 -26.79
C HIS A 67 -4.69 38.38 -26.94
N LYS A 68 -5.83 39.01 -27.25
CA LYS A 68 -7.20 38.52 -27.27
C LYS A 68 -7.51 37.48 -28.35
N ASN A 69 -8.45 36.59 -28.01
CA ASN A 69 -9.45 35.89 -28.82
C ASN A 69 -9.20 35.68 -30.31
N LYS A 70 -9.15 34.41 -30.73
CA LYS A 70 -9.76 33.93 -31.97
C LYS A 70 -10.08 32.45 -31.87
N ASP A 71 -11.33 32.13 -32.20
CA ASP A 71 -11.90 30.80 -32.31
C ASP A 71 -11.00 29.83 -33.06
N LYS A 72 -10.70 28.69 -32.43
CA LYS A 72 -10.39 27.43 -33.10
C LYS A 72 -10.95 26.29 -32.27
N ASP A 73 -11.85 25.52 -32.89
CA ASP A 73 -12.06 24.11 -32.59
C ASP A 73 -10.70 23.44 -32.39
N THR A 74 -10.41 23.03 -31.16
CA THR A 74 -9.43 22.00 -30.87
C THR A 74 -10.05 21.13 -29.81
N ASP A 75 -10.46 19.94 -30.27
CA ASP A 75 -10.37 18.66 -29.57
C ASP A 75 -10.10 18.82 -28.07
N THR A 76 -11.12 18.54 -27.27
CA THR A 76 -10.97 18.34 -25.84
C THR A 76 -9.81 17.39 -25.61
N ASP A 77 -8.72 17.89 -25.02
CA ASP A 77 -7.69 17.07 -24.41
C ASP A 77 -8.39 16.19 -23.38
N VAL A 78 -8.79 15.00 -23.82
CA VAL A 78 -9.14 13.91 -22.93
C VAL A 78 -7.82 13.49 -22.31
N VAL A 79 -7.49 14.09 -21.16
CA VAL A 79 -6.50 13.53 -20.26
C VAL A 79 -7.12 12.25 -19.72
N LEU A 80 -7.01 11.18 -20.50
CA LEU A 80 -7.20 9.82 -20.04
C LEU A 80 -6.01 9.50 -19.15
N THR A 81 -6.11 9.78 -17.85
CA THR A 81 -5.56 8.80 -16.91
C THR A 81 -6.29 7.50 -17.23
N PRO A 82 -5.61 6.36 -17.47
CA PRO A 82 -6.32 5.13 -17.73
C PRO A 82 -7.19 4.87 -16.50
N GLU A 83 -8.50 5.03 -16.65
CA GLU A 83 -9.45 4.65 -15.63
C GLU A 83 -9.22 3.15 -15.43
N TYR A 84 -8.58 2.78 -14.32
CA TYR A 84 -8.21 1.39 -14.04
C TYR A 84 -9.49 0.62 -13.79
N LYS A 85 -10.18 0.24 -14.85
CA LYS A 85 -11.49 -0.39 -14.74
C LYS A 85 -11.35 -1.72 -14.03
N THR A 86 -12.11 -1.87 -12.96
CA THR A 86 -12.12 -3.07 -12.16
C THR A 86 -12.68 -4.24 -12.98
N PRO A 87 -11.96 -5.36 -13.05
CA PRO A 87 -12.46 -6.57 -13.69
C PRO A 87 -13.77 -7.00 -13.03
N VAL A 88 -14.71 -7.45 -13.86
CA VAL A 88 -15.97 -8.01 -13.38
C VAL A 88 -15.88 -9.52 -13.49
N ASN A 89 -16.04 -10.22 -12.36
CA ASN A 89 -16.12 -11.66 -12.31
C ASN A 89 -17.28 -12.04 -11.38
N THR A 90 -18.32 -12.65 -11.95
CA THR A 90 -19.54 -13.03 -11.21
C THR A 90 -19.30 -14.08 -10.14
N ASP A 91 -18.27 -14.90 -10.30
CA ASP A 91 -17.94 -15.97 -9.36
C ASP A 91 -17.47 -15.39 -8.01
N TRP A 92 -16.97 -14.15 -8.00
CA TRP A 92 -16.60 -13.45 -6.76
C TRP A 92 -17.79 -13.06 -5.89
N LEU A 93 -19.01 -13.09 -6.43
CA LEU A 93 -20.23 -12.85 -5.64
C LEU A 93 -20.66 -14.11 -4.88
N GLU A 94 -20.10 -15.28 -5.20
CA GLU A 94 -20.47 -16.53 -4.53
C GLU A 94 -20.14 -16.48 -3.04
N GLY A 95 -21.13 -16.83 -2.20
CA GLY A 95 -20.97 -16.85 -0.75
C GLY A 95 -21.06 -15.50 -0.06
N ILE A 96 -21.26 -14.40 -0.79
CA ILE A 96 -21.50 -13.07 -0.23
C ILE A 96 -23.00 -12.81 -0.14
N ASP A 97 -23.48 -12.46 1.07
CA ASP A 97 -24.86 -12.03 1.29
C ASP A 97 -24.98 -10.53 1.00
N LEU A 98 -25.21 -10.20 -0.28
CA LEU A 98 -25.38 -8.83 -0.77
C LEU A 98 -26.62 -8.15 -0.18
N ASP A 99 -27.65 -8.91 0.17
CA ASP A 99 -28.91 -8.39 0.73
C ASP A 99 -28.75 -7.94 2.19
N SER A 100 -27.79 -8.51 2.93
CA SER A 100 -27.47 -8.07 4.29
C SER A 100 -26.77 -6.71 4.34
N ALA A 101 -26.10 -6.29 3.27
CA ALA A 101 -25.41 -5.01 3.16
C ALA A 101 -26.39 -3.91 2.73
N VAL A 102 -27.24 -3.50 3.67
CA VAL A 102 -28.26 -2.47 3.46
C VAL A 102 -27.69 -1.09 3.75
N GLY A 103 -27.83 -0.16 2.79
CA GLY A 103 -27.44 1.24 2.94
C GLY A 103 -27.67 2.01 1.65
N GLU A 104 -27.56 3.33 1.72
CA GLU A 104 -27.72 4.19 0.54
C GLU A 104 -26.41 4.22 -0.27
N ILE A 105 -26.54 4.24 -1.59
CA ILE A 105 -25.42 4.58 -2.49
C ILE A 105 -25.28 6.10 -2.47
N ARG A 106 -24.10 6.58 -2.11
CA ARG A 106 -23.81 7.99 -1.90
C ARG A 106 -22.98 8.53 -3.06
N PRO A 107 -23.51 9.46 -3.87
CA PRO A 107 -22.73 10.09 -4.91
C PRO A 107 -21.49 10.78 -4.34
N VAL A 108 -20.39 10.76 -5.08
CA VAL A 108 -19.19 11.55 -4.74
C VAL A 108 -19.57 13.03 -4.58
N GLY A 109 -19.06 13.67 -3.53
CA GLY A 109 -19.36 15.05 -3.17
C GLY A 109 -20.54 15.21 -2.22
N SER A 110 -21.34 14.17 -1.97
CA SER A 110 -22.52 14.26 -1.08
C SER A 110 -22.16 14.35 0.40
N GLY A 111 -20.91 14.06 0.75
CA GLY A 111 -20.37 14.11 2.11
C GLY A 111 -19.41 15.26 2.38
N ILE A 112 -19.33 16.28 1.51
CA ILE A 112 -18.46 17.44 1.71
C ILE A 112 -19.13 18.47 2.60
N CYS A 113 -18.42 18.95 3.62
CA CYS A 113 -18.89 19.97 4.54
C CYS A 113 -17.93 21.17 4.56
N GLU A 114 -18.50 22.39 4.61
CA GLU A 114 -17.72 23.63 4.64
C GLU A 114 -17.03 23.87 6.00
N SER A 115 -17.63 23.41 7.09
CA SER A 115 -17.08 23.57 8.44
C SER A 115 -17.35 22.32 9.29
N PRO A 116 -16.71 21.20 8.94
CA PRO A 116 -16.87 19.96 9.67
C PRO A 116 -16.17 20.03 11.03
N LYS A 117 -16.71 19.33 12.03
CA LYS A 117 -16.09 19.18 13.35
C LYS A 117 -15.18 17.97 13.42
N CYS A 118 -15.57 16.88 12.76
CA CYS A 118 -14.88 15.61 12.73
C CYS A 118 -14.63 14.98 14.10
N ASP A 119 -15.38 15.41 15.12
CA ASP A 119 -15.36 14.87 16.48
C ASP A 119 -16.26 13.63 16.64
N GLY A 120 -16.63 13.00 15.53
CA GLY A 120 -17.61 11.92 15.44
C GLY A 120 -19.06 12.40 15.31
N SER A 121 -19.39 13.66 15.65
CA SER A 121 -20.78 14.14 15.62
C SER A 121 -21.34 14.38 14.21
N ASP A 122 -20.47 14.56 13.22
CA ASP A 122 -20.84 14.83 11.84
C ASP A 122 -20.21 13.89 10.81
N ASN A 123 -19.41 12.89 11.20
CA ASN A 123 -18.72 11.96 10.29
C ASN A 123 -19.68 11.26 9.31
N GLU A 124 -20.88 10.87 9.75
CA GLU A 124 -21.86 10.21 8.88
C GLU A 124 -22.41 11.12 7.75
N ARG A 125 -22.43 12.44 7.98
CA ARG A 125 -22.89 13.44 6.99
C ARG A 125 -21.74 14.09 6.24
N CYS A 126 -20.60 14.27 6.90
CA CYS A 126 -19.41 14.95 6.42
C CYS A 126 -18.30 13.96 6.07
N PHE A 127 -18.64 12.77 5.61
CA PHE A 127 -17.72 11.64 5.51
C PHE A 127 -16.53 11.88 4.57
N GLU A 128 -16.66 12.70 3.53
CA GLU A 128 -15.52 13.02 2.64
C GLU A 128 -14.62 14.10 3.27
N SER A 129 -15.13 14.85 4.25
CA SER A 129 -14.37 15.87 4.98
C SER A 129 -13.77 15.36 6.29
N CYS A 130 -14.42 14.39 6.93
CA CYS A 130 -14.04 13.84 8.24
C CYS A 130 -13.59 12.38 8.20
N GLY A 131 -13.76 11.72 7.07
CA GLY A 131 -13.70 10.27 7.00
C GLY A 131 -14.94 9.61 7.59
N ASN A 132 -14.82 8.31 7.78
CA ASN A 132 -15.87 7.42 8.22
C ASN A 132 -16.40 7.66 9.66
N MET A 133 -17.62 7.17 9.94
CA MET A 133 -18.06 6.90 11.30
C MET A 133 -17.34 5.64 11.82
N ALA A 134 -16.44 5.83 12.77
CA ALA A 134 -15.66 4.75 13.36
C ALA A 134 -16.53 3.71 14.08
N THR A 135 -16.11 2.46 14.00
CA THR A 135 -16.67 1.34 14.76
C THR A 135 -15.57 0.69 15.58
N ASP A 136 -15.93 0.03 16.69
CA ASP A 136 -14.96 -0.65 17.58
C ASP A 136 -14.04 -1.66 16.86
N ASP A 137 -14.48 -2.22 15.73
CA ASP A 137 -13.71 -3.16 14.90
C ASP A 137 -12.67 -2.47 13.99
N ASP A 138 -12.73 -1.14 13.81
CA ASP A 138 -11.79 -0.39 12.97
C ASP A 138 -10.46 -0.14 13.70
N ILE A 139 -9.38 -0.08 12.93
CA ILE A 139 -8.02 0.10 13.45
C ILE A 139 -7.53 1.49 13.09
N TYR A 140 -7.52 2.42 14.04
CA TYR A 140 -7.07 3.81 13.84
C TYR A 140 -5.64 4.06 14.35
N GLY A 141 -5.27 3.45 15.46
CA GLY A 141 -3.96 3.57 16.08
C GLY A 141 -3.43 2.25 16.62
N CYS A 142 -2.24 2.32 17.23
CA CYS A 142 -1.62 1.17 17.87
C CYS A 142 -2.13 0.97 19.30
N ARG A 143 -2.18 -0.27 19.76
CA ARG A 143 -2.65 -0.61 21.12
C ARG A 143 -1.72 -0.09 22.21
N ASP A 144 -0.42 -0.19 21.98
CA ASP A 144 0.60 0.10 22.98
C ASP A 144 1.19 1.51 22.81
N ALA A 145 1.42 2.20 23.93
CA ALA A 145 2.09 3.50 23.90
C ALA A 145 3.50 3.39 23.32
N LYS A 146 3.99 4.47 22.69
CA LYS A 146 5.33 4.53 22.08
C LYS A 146 5.56 3.49 20.97
N THR A 147 4.50 3.09 20.29
CA THR A 147 4.57 2.31 19.06
C THR A 147 4.09 3.14 17.87
N TRP A 148 4.67 2.90 16.70
CA TRP A 148 4.35 3.62 15.47
C TRP A 148 4.35 2.69 14.26
N ALA A 149 3.23 2.63 13.53
CA ALA A 149 3.14 1.96 12.24
C ALA A 149 3.17 2.98 11.10
N LEU A 150 4.25 2.94 10.30
CA LEU A 150 4.31 3.68 9.04
C LEU A 150 3.49 2.92 8.00
N THR A 151 2.56 3.61 7.35
CA THR A 151 1.73 3.02 6.28
C THR A 151 1.83 3.85 5.01
N PHE A 152 1.85 3.19 3.85
CA PHE A 152 2.02 3.81 2.55
C PHE A 152 0.94 3.32 1.58
N ASP A 153 0.11 4.25 1.12
CA ASP A 153 -1.04 4.01 0.25
C ASP A 153 -0.68 4.19 -1.23
N ASP A 154 -1.60 3.75 -2.09
CA ASP A 154 -1.60 3.88 -3.55
C ASP A 154 -0.47 3.19 -4.32
N GLY A 155 0.45 2.55 -3.60
CA GLY A 155 1.54 1.78 -4.18
C GLY A 155 1.10 0.42 -4.77
N PRO A 156 2.05 -0.35 -5.31
CA PRO A 156 3.42 0.07 -5.56
C PRO A 156 3.52 1.07 -6.71
N SER A 157 4.54 1.93 -6.66
CA SER A 157 4.85 2.96 -7.64
C SER A 157 6.29 2.83 -8.14
N ASN A 158 6.70 3.75 -9.02
CA ASN A 158 8.11 3.87 -9.44
C ASN A 158 9.08 4.19 -8.29
N PHE A 159 8.59 4.69 -7.15
CA PHE A 159 9.42 5.07 -6.01
C PHE A 159 9.40 4.03 -4.88
N THR A 160 8.54 3.02 -4.92
CA THR A 160 8.45 1.99 -3.87
C THR A 160 9.77 1.25 -3.67
N ASN A 161 10.54 0.97 -4.73
CA ASN A 161 11.86 0.34 -4.56
C ASN A 161 12.84 1.24 -3.81
N GLU A 162 12.84 2.56 -4.07
CA GLU A 162 13.67 3.54 -3.34
C GLU A 162 13.22 3.62 -1.87
N LEU A 163 11.91 3.56 -1.61
CA LEU A 163 11.38 3.49 -0.25
C LEU A 163 11.79 2.19 0.47
N LEU A 164 11.76 1.04 -0.21
CA LEU A 164 12.20 -0.24 0.36
C LEU A 164 13.69 -0.21 0.73
N ASP A 165 14.55 0.38 -0.11
CA ASP A 165 15.97 0.61 0.21
C ASP A 165 16.10 1.47 1.48
N ILE A 166 15.35 2.58 1.55
CA ILE A 166 15.33 3.48 2.72
C ILE A 166 14.89 2.76 4.00
N LEU A 167 13.81 1.97 3.94
CA LEU A 167 13.28 1.23 5.08
C LEU A 167 14.25 0.16 5.59
N GLU A 168 14.98 -0.49 4.68
CA GLU A 168 16.06 -1.42 5.01
C GLU A 168 17.23 -0.69 5.70
N GLU A 169 17.67 0.46 5.15
CA GLU A 169 18.76 1.26 5.72
C GLU A 169 18.47 1.76 7.14
N VAL A 170 17.20 2.11 7.41
CA VAL A 170 16.78 2.57 8.75
C VAL A 170 16.24 1.45 9.64
N ASP A 171 16.26 0.20 9.18
CA ASP A 171 15.78 -0.99 9.91
C ASP A 171 14.35 -0.81 10.45
N VAL A 172 13.40 -0.55 9.56
CA VAL A 172 11.97 -0.37 9.89
C VAL A 172 11.11 -1.25 8.99
N LYS A 173 10.13 -1.93 9.58
CA LYS A 173 9.04 -2.57 8.83
C LYS A 173 7.85 -1.62 8.76
N ALA A 174 7.31 -1.44 7.56
CA ALA A 174 6.12 -0.65 7.28
C ALA A 174 4.97 -1.53 6.74
N THR A 175 3.81 -0.92 6.59
CA THR A 175 2.64 -1.51 5.92
C THR A 175 2.42 -0.83 4.56
N PHE A 176 2.37 -1.60 3.49
CA PHE A 176 2.03 -1.10 2.15
C PHE A 176 0.57 -1.41 1.88
N VAL A 177 -0.24 -0.39 1.69
CA VAL A 177 -1.66 -0.49 1.36
C VAL A 177 -1.81 -0.27 -0.14
N VAL A 178 -1.96 -1.36 -0.90
CA VAL A 178 -1.69 -1.36 -2.33
C VAL A 178 -2.95 -1.41 -3.18
N MET A 179 -2.93 -0.69 -4.29
CA MET A 179 -3.96 -0.79 -5.32
C MET A 179 -3.80 -2.09 -6.11
N GLY A 180 -4.89 -2.80 -6.39
CA GLY A 180 -4.88 -4.03 -7.18
C GLY A 180 -4.32 -3.83 -8.59
N ALA A 181 -4.67 -2.73 -9.27
CA ALA A 181 -4.12 -2.40 -10.57
C ALA A 181 -2.59 -2.21 -10.54
N HIS A 182 -2.07 -1.59 -9.47
CA HIS A 182 -0.63 -1.41 -9.30
C HIS A 182 0.09 -2.69 -8.88
N ALA A 183 -0.55 -3.54 -8.06
CA ALA A 183 -0.03 -4.87 -7.75
C ALA A 183 0.18 -5.73 -9.02
N LYS A 184 -0.72 -5.63 -10.01
CA LYS A 184 -0.54 -6.28 -11.33
C LYS A 184 0.58 -5.67 -12.16
N LEU A 185 0.81 -4.36 -12.07
CA LEU A 185 1.87 -3.67 -12.81
C LEU A 185 3.26 -3.90 -12.20
N TYR A 186 3.34 -4.01 -10.87
CA TYR A 186 4.59 -4.10 -10.12
C TYR A 186 4.67 -5.35 -9.21
N PRO A 187 4.38 -6.56 -9.71
CA PRO A 187 4.28 -7.76 -8.87
C PRO A 187 5.61 -8.11 -8.19
N ASP A 188 6.75 -7.84 -8.84
CA ASP A 188 8.08 -8.09 -8.28
C ASP A 188 8.43 -7.12 -7.15
N VAL A 189 7.97 -5.87 -7.23
CA VAL A 189 8.15 -4.87 -6.16
C VAL A 189 7.33 -5.26 -4.94
N LEU A 190 6.09 -5.68 -5.16
CA LEU A 190 5.23 -6.17 -4.07
C LEU A 190 5.80 -7.42 -3.41
N ARG A 191 6.30 -8.37 -4.21
CA ARG A 191 6.99 -9.57 -3.72
C ARG A 191 8.25 -9.24 -2.94
N ARG A 192 9.01 -8.22 -3.35
CA ARG A 192 10.18 -7.71 -2.62
C ARG A 192 9.74 -7.16 -1.26
N ALA A 193 8.72 -6.31 -1.21
CA ALA A 193 8.21 -5.73 0.03
C ALA A 193 7.78 -6.83 1.01
N PHE A 194 6.98 -7.80 0.54
CA PHE A 194 6.53 -8.91 1.37
C PHE A 194 7.67 -9.80 1.89
N LYS A 195 8.65 -10.14 1.04
CA LYS A 195 9.84 -10.93 1.46
C LYS A 195 10.73 -10.19 2.44
N ALA A 196 10.75 -8.86 2.39
CA ALA A 196 11.47 -8.03 3.34
C ALA A 196 10.77 -7.94 4.71
N GLY A 197 9.60 -8.58 4.89
CA GLY A 197 8.87 -8.62 6.15
C GLY A 197 7.95 -7.42 6.36
N HIS A 198 7.62 -6.68 5.30
CA HIS A 198 6.59 -5.64 5.36
C HIS A 198 5.20 -6.27 5.27
N GLN A 199 4.21 -5.63 5.89
CA GLN A 199 2.82 -6.02 5.76
C GLN A 199 2.26 -5.50 4.43
N ILE A 200 1.51 -6.33 3.71
CA ILE A 200 0.72 -5.92 2.54
C ILE A 200 -0.77 -5.85 2.91
N ALA A 201 -1.44 -4.74 2.62
CA ALA A 201 -2.87 -4.53 2.80
C ALA A 201 -3.51 -4.11 1.46
N SER A 202 -4.82 -4.27 1.33
CA SER A 202 -5.60 -3.89 0.14
C SER A 202 -5.98 -2.41 0.17
N HIS A 203 -5.98 -1.76 -0.99
CA HIS A 203 -6.48 -0.40 -1.19
C HIS A 203 -7.48 -0.30 -2.35
N THR A 204 -8.28 -1.35 -2.57
CA THR A 204 -9.16 -1.53 -3.75
C THR A 204 -8.39 -1.65 -5.06
N TYR A 205 -9.08 -1.96 -6.15
CA TYR A 205 -8.42 -2.23 -7.43
C TYR A 205 -8.10 -0.93 -8.16
N SER A 206 -9.10 -0.04 -8.18
CA SER A 206 -9.12 1.18 -8.97
C SER A 206 -9.06 2.47 -8.16
N HIS A 207 -9.01 2.38 -6.81
CA HIS A 207 -9.10 3.53 -5.90
C HIS A 207 -10.47 4.24 -5.97
N SER A 208 -11.56 3.49 -6.12
CA SER A 208 -12.93 4.03 -6.19
C SER A 208 -13.49 4.42 -4.82
N HIS A 209 -14.34 5.46 -4.79
CA HIS A 209 -15.15 5.81 -3.62
C HIS A 209 -16.17 4.72 -3.32
N LEU A 210 -15.88 3.81 -2.38
CA LEU A 210 -16.69 2.61 -2.15
C LEU A 210 -18.16 2.91 -1.82
N MET A 211 -18.45 4.01 -1.13
CA MET A 211 -19.84 4.37 -0.78
C MET A 211 -20.66 4.82 -1.99
N SER A 212 -20.01 5.17 -3.11
CA SER A 212 -20.65 5.52 -4.38
C SER A 212 -20.93 4.32 -5.28
N LEU A 213 -20.45 3.13 -4.90
CA LEU A 213 -20.59 1.90 -5.67
C LEU A 213 -21.78 1.06 -5.18
N THR A 214 -22.30 0.24 -6.08
CA THR A 214 -23.21 -0.88 -5.76
C THR A 214 -22.49 -1.96 -4.93
N ASN A 215 -23.24 -2.86 -4.29
CA ASN A 215 -22.64 -3.92 -3.48
C ASN A 215 -21.78 -4.86 -4.31
N GLU A 216 -22.20 -5.17 -5.54
CA GLU A 216 -21.47 -5.99 -6.50
C GLU A 216 -20.15 -5.31 -6.92
N GLU A 217 -20.19 -4.02 -7.23
CA GLU A 217 -18.98 -3.26 -7.61
C GLU A 217 -17.97 -3.19 -6.46
N ILE A 218 -18.43 -3.05 -5.20
CA ILE A 218 -17.54 -3.14 -4.03
C ILE A 218 -16.87 -4.51 -3.99
N VAL A 219 -17.63 -5.60 -4.15
CA VAL A 219 -17.05 -6.95 -4.15
C VAL A 219 -16.01 -7.10 -5.26
N TYR A 220 -16.28 -6.56 -6.45
CA TYR A 220 -15.31 -6.59 -7.55
C TYR A 220 -14.02 -5.82 -7.24
N GLU A 221 -14.11 -4.62 -6.64
CA GLU A 221 -12.95 -3.85 -6.22
C GLU A 221 -12.05 -4.63 -5.25
N ILE A 222 -12.68 -5.33 -4.30
CA ILE A 222 -11.95 -6.04 -3.26
C ILE A 222 -11.36 -7.34 -3.82
N LYS A 223 -12.16 -8.15 -4.51
CA LYS A 223 -11.73 -9.46 -4.99
C LYS A 223 -10.72 -9.39 -6.13
N ALA A 224 -10.84 -8.41 -7.03
CA ALA A 224 -9.80 -8.18 -8.04
C ALA A 224 -8.44 -7.81 -7.41
N THR A 225 -8.47 -7.09 -6.28
CA THR A 225 -7.25 -6.71 -5.55
C THR A 225 -6.67 -7.90 -4.77
N GLU A 226 -7.53 -8.69 -4.13
CA GLU A 226 -7.17 -9.93 -3.45
C GLU A 226 -6.40 -10.86 -4.40
N GLU A 227 -6.95 -11.13 -5.59
CA GLU A 227 -6.28 -11.97 -6.59
C GLU A 227 -4.96 -11.36 -7.07
N ALA A 228 -4.92 -10.06 -7.37
CA ALA A 228 -3.69 -9.41 -7.82
C ALA A 228 -2.55 -9.50 -6.78
N ILE A 229 -2.88 -9.33 -5.51
CA ILE A 229 -1.92 -9.47 -4.40
C ILE A 229 -1.52 -10.93 -4.24
N GLU A 230 -2.48 -11.86 -4.25
CA GLU A 230 -2.21 -13.29 -4.12
C GLU A 230 -1.32 -13.83 -5.25
N GLU A 231 -1.57 -13.45 -6.50
CA GLU A 231 -0.71 -13.79 -7.64
C GLU A 231 0.73 -13.30 -7.42
N ALA A 232 0.90 -12.11 -6.85
CA ALA A 232 2.20 -11.50 -6.60
C ALA A 232 2.94 -12.11 -5.40
N ILE A 233 2.26 -12.48 -4.32
CA ILE A 233 2.94 -12.88 -3.05
C ILE A 233 2.58 -14.28 -2.54
N GLY A 234 1.58 -14.92 -3.11
CA GLY A 234 1.05 -16.23 -2.70
C GLY A 234 0.29 -16.20 -1.38
N ALA A 235 -0.28 -15.05 -1.03
CA ALA A 235 -1.07 -14.84 0.19
C ALA A 235 -2.10 -13.72 -0.04
N LYS A 236 -3.28 -13.87 0.56
CA LYS A 236 -4.37 -12.87 0.52
C LYS A 236 -4.22 -11.90 1.70
N PRO A 237 -4.43 -10.59 1.52
CA PRO A 237 -4.41 -9.63 2.62
C PRO A 237 -5.67 -9.76 3.49
N LYS A 238 -5.55 -9.60 4.82
CA LYS A 238 -6.71 -9.48 5.74
C LYS A 238 -7.02 -8.04 6.12
N TYR A 239 -6.21 -7.09 5.67
CA TYR A 239 -6.34 -5.67 6.00
C TYR A 239 -6.69 -4.91 4.74
N ILE A 240 -7.61 -3.96 4.87
CA ILE A 240 -7.97 -3.01 3.81
C ILE A 240 -8.04 -1.61 4.40
N ARG A 241 -7.46 -0.65 3.69
CA ARG A 241 -7.81 0.75 3.91
C ARG A 241 -8.75 1.17 2.80
N PRO A 242 -9.97 1.61 3.10
CA PRO A 242 -10.85 2.18 2.08
C PRO A 242 -10.24 3.47 1.52
N PRO A 243 -10.23 3.66 0.17
CA PRO A 243 -9.88 4.92 -0.45
C PRO A 243 -10.59 6.10 0.21
N TYR A 244 -9.88 7.21 0.35
CA TYR A 244 -10.38 8.45 0.99
C TYR A 244 -10.81 8.30 2.47
N GLY A 245 -10.57 7.14 3.09
CA GLY A 245 -11.05 6.85 4.45
C GLY A 245 -12.57 6.67 4.53
N GLU A 246 -13.20 6.25 3.44
CA GLU A 246 -14.65 6.19 3.25
C GLU A 246 -15.20 4.76 3.33
N ALA A 247 -15.93 4.42 4.41
CA ALA A 247 -16.61 3.12 4.50
C ALA A 247 -17.79 3.10 5.49
N ASP A 248 -18.99 3.43 5.03
CA ASP A 248 -20.19 3.33 5.85
C ASP A 248 -20.49 1.89 6.33
N ALA A 249 -21.54 1.73 7.14
CA ALA A 249 -21.95 0.43 7.68
C ALA A 249 -22.23 -0.61 6.57
N ARG A 250 -22.68 -0.19 5.38
CA ARG A 250 -22.92 -1.07 4.24
C ARG A 250 -21.60 -1.60 3.68
N VAL A 251 -20.65 -0.71 3.41
CA VAL A 251 -19.31 -1.07 2.95
C VAL A 251 -18.63 -1.98 3.98
N LYS A 252 -18.62 -1.59 5.26
CA LYS A 252 -18.02 -2.38 6.35
C LYS A 252 -18.60 -3.78 6.48
N ASN A 253 -19.93 -3.93 6.31
CA ASN A 253 -20.55 -5.25 6.35
C ASN A 253 -20.00 -6.17 5.24
N LEU A 254 -19.86 -5.66 4.01
CA LEU A 254 -19.27 -6.43 2.90
C LEU A 254 -17.79 -6.77 3.17
N LEU A 255 -17.00 -5.81 3.65
CA LEU A 255 -15.59 -6.03 4.01
C LEU A 255 -15.47 -7.14 5.06
N LYS A 256 -16.32 -7.11 6.10
CA LYS A 256 -16.36 -8.11 7.16
C LYS A 256 -16.74 -9.49 6.66
N GLN A 257 -17.73 -9.60 5.76
CA GLN A 257 -18.10 -10.86 5.11
C GLN A 257 -16.94 -11.46 4.31
N MET A 258 -16.14 -10.60 3.68
CA MET A 258 -14.93 -11.02 2.94
C MET A 258 -13.69 -11.24 3.84
N GLY A 259 -13.82 -11.11 5.16
CA GLY A 259 -12.74 -11.37 6.12
C GLY A 259 -11.77 -10.22 6.34
N TYR A 260 -12.09 -9.01 5.88
CA TYR A 260 -11.22 -7.85 6.01
C TYR A 260 -11.40 -7.08 7.32
N LYS A 261 -10.28 -6.59 7.84
CA LYS A 261 -10.18 -5.57 8.90
C LYS A 261 -9.95 -4.21 8.27
N VAL A 262 -10.69 -3.20 8.73
CA VAL A 262 -10.58 -1.83 8.23
C VAL A 262 -9.42 -1.13 8.93
N LEU A 263 -8.39 -0.80 8.16
CA LEU A 263 -7.18 -0.10 8.58
C LEU A 263 -7.28 1.38 8.23
N MET A 264 -7.40 2.22 9.26
CA MET A 264 -7.41 3.68 9.17
C MET A 264 -6.07 4.25 9.65
N TRP A 265 -6.06 5.50 10.08
CA TRP A 265 -4.90 6.22 10.59
C TRP A 265 -5.34 7.25 11.61
N ASN A 266 -4.44 7.59 12.53
CA ASN A 266 -4.61 8.69 13.47
C ASN A 266 -3.55 9.79 13.29
N VAL A 267 -2.61 9.61 12.36
CA VAL A 267 -1.68 10.66 11.91
C VAL A 267 -1.78 10.85 10.40
N ASP A 268 -2.11 12.08 9.98
CA ASP A 268 -2.13 12.47 8.57
C ASP A 268 -1.15 13.64 8.32
N PRO A 269 -0.01 13.41 7.63
CA PRO A 269 0.91 14.45 7.21
C PRO A 269 0.41 15.25 6.00
N THR A 270 -0.68 14.82 5.36
CA THR A 270 -1.24 15.40 4.13
C THR A 270 -0.19 15.51 3.03
N ASP A 271 0.67 14.51 2.91
CA ASP A 271 1.80 14.51 1.98
C ASP A 271 1.34 14.71 0.53
N TYR A 272 0.20 14.12 0.15
CA TYR A 272 -0.48 14.35 -1.12
C TYR A 272 -0.82 15.83 -1.41
N ASN A 273 -1.08 16.66 -0.39
CA ASN A 273 -1.38 18.09 -0.56
C ASN A 273 -0.13 18.98 -0.64
N VAL A 274 1.03 18.44 -0.28
CA VAL A 274 2.26 19.23 -0.13
C VAL A 274 3.43 18.68 -0.94
N HIS A 275 3.29 17.54 -1.62
CA HIS A 275 4.38 16.88 -2.33
C HIS A 275 5.03 17.72 -3.43
N MET A 276 4.30 18.69 -4.02
CA MET A 276 4.82 19.62 -5.03
C MET A 276 5.30 20.97 -4.46
N LYS A 277 5.17 21.19 -3.14
CA LYS A 277 5.53 22.46 -2.50
C LYS A 277 6.96 22.40 -1.98
N SER A 278 7.68 23.53 -2.09
CA SER A 278 9.05 23.64 -1.58
C SER A 278 9.14 23.42 -0.06
N ASP A 279 8.14 23.89 0.69
CA ASP A 279 8.00 23.70 2.13
C ASP A 279 7.38 22.33 2.53
N GLY A 280 6.99 21.51 1.55
CA GLY A 280 6.31 20.23 1.77
C GLY A 280 7.06 19.27 2.70
N PRO A 281 8.37 19.01 2.47
CA PRO A 281 9.20 18.21 3.37
C PRO A 281 9.14 18.65 4.84
N ALA A 282 9.24 19.96 5.10
CA ALA A 282 9.20 20.50 6.46
C ALA A 282 7.82 20.33 7.09
N ARG A 283 6.75 20.51 6.31
CA ARG A 283 5.37 20.32 6.76
C ARG A 283 5.05 18.87 7.11
N ILE A 284 5.54 17.91 6.31
CA ILE A 284 5.42 16.48 6.61
C ILE A 284 6.09 16.20 7.96
N LEU A 285 7.37 16.59 8.13
CA LEU A 285 8.10 16.36 9.38
C LEU A 285 7.41 17.00 10.60
N LYS A 286 6.89 18.22 10.43
CA LYS A 286 6.15 18.92 11.48
C LYS A 286 4.90 18.16 11.92
N SER A 287 4.18 17.50 11.00
CA SER A 287 3.00 16.69 11.36
C SER A 287 3.39 15.51 12.27
N PHE A 288 4.46 14.79 11.92
CA PHE A 288 4.99 13.70 12.76
C PHE A 288 5.48 14.18 14.13
N ASP A 289 6.20 15.30 14.19
CA ASP A 289 6.65 15.88 15.46
C ASP A 289 5.46 16.28 16.33
N LYS A 290 4.45 16.94 15.75
CA LYS A 290 3.23 17.36 16.45
C LYS A 290 2.54 16.17 17.11
N ALA A 291 2.25 15.12 16.32
CA ALA A 291 1.61 13.91 16.83
C ALA A 291 2.44 13.24 17.94
N ALA A 292 3.77 13.24 17.82
CA ALA A 292 4.66 12.65 18.81
C ALA A 292 4.80 13.45 20.13
N THR A 293 4.51 14.76 20.14
CA THR A 293 4.70 15.63 21.31
C THR A 293 3.43 16.05 22.00
N GLU A 294 2.40 16.40 21.23
CA GLU A 294 1.16 16.95 21.77
C GLU A 294 0.18 15.83 22.17
N GLY A 295 0.47 14.58 21.77
CA GLY A 295 -0.54 13.54 21.77
C GLY A 295 -1.61 13.87 20.73
N ASP A 296 -2.56 12.96 20.56
CA ASP A 296 -3.57 13.12 19.53
C ASP A 296 -4.71 14.05 19.97
N GLU A 297 -4.44 15.37 20.02
CA GLU A 297 -5.51 16.36 19.91
C GLU A 297 -6.10 16.40 18.48
N ASN A 298 -5.68 15.52 17.56
CA ASN A 298 -6.35 15.40 16.27
C ASN A 298 -7.63 14.58 16.43
N TYR A 299 -8.66 15.07 15.76
CA TYR A 299 -9.95 14.45 15.56
C TYR A 299 -9.90 13.04 14.92
N LEU A 300 -8.73 12.58 14.50
CA LEU A 300 -8.52 11.28 13.87
C LEU A 300 -8.35 10.12 14.88
N ASN A 301 -8.03 10.38 16.15
CA ASN A 301 -7.91 9.33 17.18
C ASN A 301 -9.21 9.05 17.93
N VAL A 302 -10.21 8.65 17.17
CA VAL A 302 -11.57 8.32 17.63
C VAL A 302 -11.61 7.28 18.75
N HIS A 303 -10.65 6.35 18.79
CA HIS A 303 -10.58 5.27 19.80
C HIS A 303 -9.67 5.58 20.99
N GLN A 304 -9.02 6.75 21.01
CA GLN A 304 -8.03 7.12 22.04
C GLN A 304 -6.88 6.10 22.13
N ASP A 305 -6.45 5.59 20.97
CA ASP A 305 -5.34 4.66 20.83
C ASP A 305 -4.04 5.26 21.39
N LEU A 306 -3.22 4.41 22.01
CA LEU A 306 -2.01 4.86 22.73
C LEU A 306 -0.80 5.11 21.82
N GLY A 307 -0.75 4.43 20.67
CA GLY A 307 0.27 4.62 19.65
C GLY A 307 -0.33 5.02 18.29
N PHE A 308 0.53 5.14 17.29
CA PHE A 308 0.17 5.87 16.07
C PHE A 308 0.27 5.03 14.81
N ILE A 309 -0.72 5.18 13.92
CA ILE A 309 -0.68 4.69 12.54
C ILE A 309 -0.70 5.92 11.64
N SER A 310 0.34 6.11 10.83
CA SER A 310 0.46 7.28 9.95
C SER A 310 0.14 6.95 8.51
N LEU A 311 -0.71 7.76 7.88
CA LEU A 311 -1.01 7.72 6.44
C LEU A 311 0.09 8.44 5.65
N GLN A 312 0.66 7.80 4.66
CA GLN A 312 1.58 8.40 3.69
C GLN A 312 1.31 7.75 2.33
N HIS A 313 1.89 8.27 1.25
CA HIS A 313 1.75 7.69 -0.08
C HIS A 313 3.12 7.52 -0.73
N ASP A 314 3.44 6.30 -1.18
CA ASP A 314 4.75 5.99 -1.75
C ASP A 314 4.91 6.38 -3.23
N LEU A 315 3.90 7.01 -3.83
CA LEU A 315 4.01 7.65 -5.15
C LEU A 315 4.62 9.06 -5.10
N TYR A 316 4.84 9.63 -3.91
CA TYR A 316 5.43 10.96 -3.76
C TYR A 316 6.87 10.89 -3.29
N LYS A 317 7.81 11.19 -4.21
CA LYS A 317 9.24 11.18 -3.91
C LYS A 317 9.62 12.04 -2.70
N ASN A 318 8.99 13.20 -2.55
CA ASN A 318 9.26 14.10 -1.42
C ASN A 318 8.77 13.52 -0.08
N SER A 319 7.72 12.70 -0.08
CA SER A 319 7.24 11.99 1.11
C SER A 319 8.21 10.89 1.53
N ILE A 320 8.57 9.99 0.62
CA ILE A 320 9.45 8.85 0.95
C ILE A 320 10.85 9.30 1.40
N LYS A 321 11.36 10.41 0.87
CA LYS A 321 12.65 10.97 1.27
C LYS A 321 12.67 11.51 2.71
N GLN A 322 11.52 11.77 3.32
CA GLN A 322 11.47 12.20 4.72
C GLN A 322 11.59 11.03 5.71
N VAL A 323 11.36 9.79 5.26
CA VAL A 323 11.32 8.61 6.15
C VAL A 323 12.55 8.49 7.07
N PRO A 324 13.81 8.69 6.62
CA PRO A 324 14.96 8.64 7.54
C PRO A 324 14.89 9.67 8.66
N ARG A 325 14.47 10.90 8.33
CA ARG A 325 14.34 12.00 9.31
C ARG A 325 13.18 11.74 10.27
N ILE A 326 12.05 11.24 9.75
CA ILE A 326 10.89 10.82 10.55
C ILE A 326 11.32 9.74 11.56
N VAL A 327 11.94 8.66 11.09
CA VAL A 327 12.38 7.54 11.92
C VAL A 327 13.37 8.00 13.00
N LYS A 328 14.37 8.83 12.64
CA LYS A 328 15.31 9.41 13.61
C LYS A 328 14.59 10.22 14.69
N ARG A 329 13.69 11.13 14.31
CA ARG A 329 12.95 12.01 15.23
C ARG A 329 12.06 11.24 16.20
N LEU A 330 11.40 10.19 15.71
CA LEU A 330 10.53 9.34 16.53
C LEU A 330 11.31 8.41 17.46
N ARG A 331 12.41 7.80 17.00
CA ARG A 331 13.28 6.97 17.86
C ARG A 331 13.88 7.77 19.01
N ILE A 332 14.31 9.01 18.78
CA ILE A 332 14.80 9.91 19.86
C ILE A 332 13.73 10.12 20.94
N ARG A 333 12.44 10.06 20.57
CA ARG A 333 11.29 10.19 21.48
C ARG A 333 10.81 8.86 22.06
N GLY A 334 11.58 7.79 21.83
CA GLY A 334 11.34 6.45 22.36
C GLY A 334 10.30 5.63 21.61
N TYR A 335 9.93 6.00 20.37
CA TYR A 335 9.01 5.19 19.59
C TYR A 335 9.69 3.98 18.95
N GLU A 336 9.00 2.84 19.02
CA GLU A 336 9.33 1.62 18.30
C GLU A 336 8.47 1.50 17.04
N PHE A 337 9.07 0.99 15.96
CA PHE A 337 8.41 0.85 14.66
C PHE A 337 7.99 -0.58 14.39
N MET A 338 6.80 -0.75 13.82
CA MET A 338 6.21 -2.04 13.52
C MET A 338 5.22 -1.93 12.35
N THR A 339 4.76 -3.06 11.84
CA THR A 339 3.63 -3.11 10.91
C THR A 339 2.31 -2.80 11.63
N ALA A 340 1.27 -2.46 10.87
CA ALA A 340 -0.05 -2.17 11.44
C ALA A 340 -0.70 -3.42 12.08
N ALA A 341 -0.35 -4.62 11.62
CA ALA A 341 -0.80 -5.86 12.22
C ALA A 341 -0.11 -6.12 13.58
N GLU A 342 1.22 -5.99 13.63
CA GLU A 342 1.98 -6.11 14.88
C GLU A 342 1.51 -5.08 15.92
N CYS A 343 1.17 -3.86 15.49
CA CYS A 343 0.72 -2.80 16.40
C CYS A 343 -0.64 -3.05 17.05
N VAL A 344 -1.42 -3.98 16.50
CA VAL A 344 -2.65 -4.50 17.11
C VAL A 344 -2.52 -5.95 17.58
N GLN A 345 -1.28 -6.47 17.63
CA GLN A 345 -0.94 -7.82 18.08
C GLN A 345 -1.63 -8.91 17.24
N ASP A 346 -1.75 -8.68 15.93
CA ASP A 346 -2.20 -9.69 14.97
C ASP A 346 -0.99 -10.37 14.31
N GLU A 347 -0.82 -11.66 14.59
CA GLU A 347 0.27 -12.48 14.05
C GLU A 347 -0.04 -13.06 12.66
N GLU A 348 -1.28 -12.97 12.19
CA GLU A 348 -1.73 -13.55 10.92
C GLU A 348 -2.37 -12.53 9.96
N PRO A 349 -1.63 -11.49 9.52
CA PRO A 349 -2.18 -10.43 8.66
C PRO A 349 -2.49 -10.85 7.21
N HIS A 350 -2.09 -12.07 6.83
CA HIS A 350 -2.32 -12.63 5.49
C HIS A 350 -2.84 -14.05 5.60
N ASP A 351 -3.84 -14.39 4.79
CA ASP A 351 -4.22 -15.78 4.58
C ASP A 351 -3.32 -16.39 3.52
N ARG A 352 -2.47 -17.34 3.94
CA ARG A 352 -1.74 -18.19 3.02
C ARG A 352 -2.62 -19.40 2.76
N GLU A 353 -3.17 -19.53 1.55
CA GLU A 353 -3.67 -20.84 1.16
C GLU A 353 -2.52 -21.83 1.30
N ASP A 354 -2.74 -22.91 2.06
CA ASP A 354 -1.74 -23.94 2.29
C ASP A 354 -1.21 -24.40 0.94
N ARG A 355 -0.01 -23.93 0.60
CA ARG A 355 0.64 -24.11 -0.71
C ARG A 355 0.81 -25.60 -1.07
N ALA A 356 0.62 -26.50 -0.10
CA ALA A 356 0.49 -27.94 -0.31
C ALA A 356 -0.68 -28.30 -1.25
N MET A 357 -1.81 -27.59 -1.18
CA MET A 357 -3.01 -27.88 -1.97
C MET A 357 -2.87 -27.37 -3.42
N LEU A 358 -2.35 -26.14 -3.62
CA LEU A 358 -2.10 -25.58 -4.96
C LEU A 358 -0.97 -26.29 -5.71
N VAL A 359 0.12 -26.67 -5.01
CA VAL A 359 1.19 -27.50 -5.60
C VAL A 359 0.66 -28.90 -5.91
N SER A 360 -0.28 -29.45 -5.12
CA SER A 360 -0.91 -30.73 -5.45
C SER A 360 -1.84 -30.65 -6.65
N ALA A 361 -2.55 -29.54 -6.84
CA ALA A 361 -3.43 -29.30 -7.99
C ALA A 361 -2.62 -29.10 -9.29
N GLN A 362 -1.56 -28.28 -9.26
CA GLN A 362 -0.66 -28.08 -10.40
C GLN A 362 0.15 -29.34 -10.75
N ASN A 363 0.54 -30.14 -9.75
CA ASN A 363 1.15 -31.45 -9.98
C ASN A 363 0.16 -32.51 -10.47
N ALA A 364 -1.15 -32.35 -10.20
CA ALA A 364 -2.18 -33.23 -10.74
C ALA A 364 -2.51 -32.90 -12.20
N GLU A 365 -2.60 -31.62 -12.54
CA GLU A 365 -2.79 -31.15 -13.93
C GLU A 365 -1.61 -31.51 -14.83
N SER A 366 -0.36 -31.29 -14.39
CA SER A 366 0.83 -31.70 -15.16
C SER A 366 0.91 -33.21 -15.37
N LYS A 367 0.53 -34.02 -14.38
CA LYS A 367 0.42 -35.48 -14.54
C LYS A 367 -0.71 -35.91 -15.48
N GLU A 368 -1.80 -35.15 -15.55
CA GLU A 368 -2.88 -35.45 -16.50
C GLU A 368 -2.49 -35.09 -17.93
N VAL A 369 -1.75 -34.00 -18.13
CA VAL A 369 -1.18 -33.61 -19.42
C VAL A 369 -0.12 -34.61 -19.90
N ASP A 370 0.82 -35.01 -19.03
CA ASP A 370 1.83 -36.04 -19.35
C ASP A 370 1.18 -37.38 -19.71
N ASN A 371 0.15 -37.81 -18.96
CA ASN A 371 -0.57 -39.05 -19.28
C ASN A 371 -1.37 -38.98 -20.58
N LYS A 372 -1.91 -37.80 -20.95
CA LYS A 372 -2.57 -37.59 -22.25
C LYS A 372 -1.56 -37.62 -23.40
N GLU A 373 -0.38 -37.04 -23.24
CA GLU A 373 0.69 -37.14 -24.25
C GLU A 373 1.21 -38.57 -24.41
N ILE A 374 1.39 -39.32 -23.30
CA ILE A 374 1.82 -40.72 -23.35
C ILE A 374 0.78 -41.59 -24.08
N THR A 375 -0.49 -41.48 -23.71
CA THR A 375 -1.58 -42.25 -24.36
C THR A 375 -1.80 -41.88 -25.83
N GLN A 376 -1.53 -40.63 -26.20
CA GLN A 376 -1.56 -40.21 -27.61
C GLN A 376 -0.38 -40.78 -28.39
N SER A 377 0.83 -40.81 -27.80
CA SER A 377 2.01 -41.43 -28.43
C SER A 377 1.87 -42.95 -28.61
N GLU A 378 1.23 -43.65 -27.67
CA GLU A 378 1.00 -45.10 -27.75
C GLU A 378 -0.06 -45.44 -28.81
N ASN A 379 -1.09 -44.61 -28.96
CA ASN A 379 -2.09 -44.74 -30.03
C ASN A 379 -1.50 -44.45 -31.41
N ASP A 380 -0.61 -43.46 -31.54
CA ASP A 380 0.06 -43.12 -32.80
C ASP A 380 1.06 -44.22 -33.22
N GLN A 381 1.79 -44.81 -32.26
CA GLN A 381 2.67 -45.96 -32.53
C GLN A 381 1.87 -47.21 -32.95
N SER A 382 0.73 -47.47 -32.31
CA SER A 382 -0.20 -48.54 -32.68
C SER A 382 -0.76 -48.37 -34.10
N ALA A 383 -1.15 -47.14 -34.47
CA ALA A 383 -1.63 -46.81 -35.81
C ALA A 383 -0.53 -46.98 -36.89
N GLN A 384 0.70 -46.61 -36.56
CA GLN A 384 1.86 -46.74 -37.46
C GLN A 384 2.25 -48.23 -37.66
N GLN A 385 2.10 -49.06 -36.63
CA GLN A 385 2.38 -50.50 -36.72
C GLN A 385 1.31 -51.27 -37.52
N GLN A 386 0.06 -50.80 -37.54
CA GLN A 386 -1.00 -51.32 -38.42
C GLN A 386 -0.85 -50.88 -39.88
N GLN A 387 -0.31 -49.69 -40.16
CA GLN A 387 0.01 -49.26 -41.54
C GLN A 387 1.19 -50.01 -42.15
N ILE A 388 2.20 -50.39 -41.36
CA ILE A 388 3.34 -51.18 -41.86
C ILE A 388 2.94 -52.63 -42.16
N ALA A 389 1.98 -53.20 -41.42
CA ALA A 389 1.49 -54.55 -41.67
C ALA A 389 0.59 -54.69 -42.93
N SER A 390 0.06 -53.59 -43.48
CA SER A 390 -0.82 -53.62 -44.67
C SER A 390 -0.11 -53.33 -46.00
N SER A 391 1.16 -52.89 -45.98
CA SER A 391 1.96 -52.62 -47.19
C SER A 391 2.90 -53.76 -47.59
N ALA A 392 3.06 -54.78 -46.74
CA ALA A 392 3.85 -55.98 -47.02
C ALA A 392 3.01 -57.08 -47.70
N ASN A 393 2.42 -56.80 -48.85
CA ASN A 393 1.94 -57.84 -49.77
C ASN A 393 1.77 -57.27 -51.18
N SER A 394 2.82 -57.39 -52.00
CA SER A 394 2.80 -57.55 -53.47
C SER A 394 4.06 -56.94 -54.08
N PHE A 395 4.83 -57.73 -54.84
CA PHE A 395 5.29 -57.40 -56.20
C PHE A 395 6.19 -58.55 -56.69
N SER A 396 5.81 -59.16 -57.81
CA SER A 396 6.54 -60.24 -58.49
C SER A 396 6.85 -59.86 -59.94
N TYR A 397 8.02 -60.36 -60.40
CA TYR A 397 8.52 -60.58 -61.78
C TYR A 397 9.12 -59.41 -62.58
N PRO A 398 9.98 -59.69 -63.61
CA PRO A 398 10.97 -60.78 -63.78
C PRO A 398 12.38 -60.33 -64.30
N LEU A 399 13.29 -61.30 -64.38
CA LEU A 399 14.66 -61.27 -64.92
C LEU A 399 14.82 -60.64 -66.33
N TYR A 400 15.93 -59.92 -66.57
CA TYR A 400 16.85 -60.17 -67.69
C TYR A 400 18.29 -59.71 -67.40
N LEU A 401 19.21 -60.49 -67.95
CA LEU A 401 20.66 -60.55 -67.79
C LEU A 401 21.38 -59.61 -68.79
N THR A 402 22.43 -58.89 -68.40
CA THR A 402 23.69 -58.77 -69.18
C THR A 402 24.83 -58.15 -68.36
N PHE A 403 25.98 -58.83 -68.44
CA PHE A 403 27.34 -58.45 -68.02
C PHE A 403 27.87 -57.15 -68.67
N VAL A 404 28.83 -56.46 -68.02
CA VAL A 404 30.24 -56.24 -68.47
C VAL A 404 31.03 -55.40 -67.45
N LEU A 405 32.04 -56.05 -66.85
CA LEU A 405 33.43 -55.67 -66.53
C LEU A 405 33.88 -54.21 -66.19
N ALA A 406 34.46 -54.09 -64.99
CA ALA A 406 35.89 -53.81 -64.70
C ALA A 406 36.44 -52.39 -64.41
N PHE A 407 37.49 -52.42 -63.56
CA PHE A 407 38.52 -51.43 -63.14
C PHE A 407 38.13 -50.49 -61.97
N VAL A 408 38.61 -50.69 -60.73
CA VAL A 408 39.97 -50.61 -60.12
C VAL A 408 40.52 -49.17 -59.99
N GLY A 409 40.81 -48.77 -58.74
CA GLY A 409 41.72 -47.70 -58.34
C GLY A 409 41.17 -46.87 -57.18
N LEU A 410 41.55 -47.09 -55.92
CA LEU A 410 42.78 -46.68 -55.21
C LEU A 410 42.62 -45.38 -54.38
N SER A 411 42.85 -45.55 -53.07
CA SER A 411 43.64 -44.71 -52.13
C SER A 411 43.12 -43.38 -51.55
N GLY A 412 43.44 -43.22 -50.25
CA GLY A 412 43.64 -41.94 -49.52
C GLY A 412 42.54 -41.64 -48.50
N TYR A 413 42.62 -41.95 -47.21
CA TYR A 413 43.48 -41.40 -46.13
C TYR A 413 43.48 -39.87 -46.01
N PHE A 414 43.08 -39.36 -44.84
CA PHE A 414 43.79 -38.43 -43.93
C PHE A 414 42.79 -38.04 -42.81
N ILE A 415 42.96 -38.61 -41.60
CA ILE A 415 43.46 -37.96 -40.35
C ILE A 415 42.61 -36.78 -39.90
#